data_AF-A0AAE1MRB7-F1
#
_entry.id   AF-A0AAE1MRB7-F1
#
_cell.length_a   1.000
_cell.length_b   1.000
_cell.length_c   1.000
_cell.angle_alpha   90.00
_cell.angle_beta   90.00
_cell.angle_gamma   90.00
#
_symmetry.space_group_name_H-M   'P 1'
#
loop_
_entity.id
_entity.type
_entity.pdbx_description
1 polymer ?
#
loop_
_entity_poly.entity_id
_entity_poly.type
_entity_poly.pdbx_seq_one_letter_code
_entity_poly.pdbx_strand_id
1 'polypeptide(L)'
;MADKDEDLPRDAKIVQSLLKSMGVEDYEPCAIHKFLVLWYRYVVEVLTDAQVCSKHASKTAIDCDDVRLTIQSKVNFSFSQPPPREVLLELAWSCNKMPLPKSLAGPGISLPLDKDTLISPNYQL
;
A
#
# COMPACT_ATOMS: atom_id res chain seq x y z
N MET A 1 -9.38 -38.35 -0.58
CA MET A 1 -9.16 -36.91 -0.85
C MET A 1 -8.42 -36.31 0.34
N ALA A 2 -7.32 -36.93 0.74
CA ALA A 2 -6.54 -36.54 1.90
C ALA A 2 -5.10 -36.38 1.42
N ASP A 3 -4.40 -35.42 2.01
CA ASP A 3 -2.95 -35.25 1.97
C ASP A 3 -2.33 -34.42 0.83
N LYS A 4 -2.71 -33.14 0.77
CA LYS A 4 -1.86 -32.07 0.20
C LYS A 4 -1.51 -30.98 1.22
N ASP A 5 -2.04 -31.08 2.44
CA ASP A 5 -1.84 -30.11 3.51
C ASP A 5 -0.59 -30.44 4.38
N GLU A 6 -0.15 -31.70 4.41
CA GLU A 6 0.94 -32.11 5.32
C GLU A 6 2.33 -31.61 4.88
N ASP A 7 2.60 -31.47 3.57
CA ASP A 7 3.92 -31.10 3.02
C ASP A 7 4.23 -29.59 3.01
N LEU A 8 3.32 -28.72 3.45
CA LEU A 8 3.56 -27.28 3.46
C LEU A 8 4.50 -26.88 4.61
N PRO A 9 5.49 -25.99 4.37
CA PRO A 9 6.36 -25.50 5.43
C PRO A 9 5.56 -24.76 6.51
N ARG A 10 6.09 -24.75 7.74
CA ARG A 10 5.41 -24.16 8.91
C ARG A 10 4.84 -22.77 8.65
N ASP A 11 5.62 -21.89 8.04
CA ASP A 11 5.20 -20.50 7.80
C ASP A 11 4.09 -20.39 6.76
N ALA A 12 4.06 -21.29 5.76
CA ALA A 12 2.98 -21.36 4.80
C ALA A 12 1.66 -21.73 5.48
N LYS A 13 1.69 -22.68 6.42
CA LYS A 13 0.52 -23.06 7.24
C LYS A 13 0.03 -21.90 8.11
N ILE A 14 0.94 -21.05 8.62
CA ILE A 14 0.57 -19.83 9.37
C ILE A 14 -0.13 -18.83 8.46
N VAL A 15 0.42 -18.55 7.26
CA VAL A 15 -0.20 -17.64 6.29
C VAL A 15 -1.58 -18.14 5.85
N GLN A 16 -1.74 -19.43 5.61
CA GLN A 16 -3.04 -20.03 5.29
C GLN A 16 -4.05 -19.90 6.43
N SER A 17 -3.61 -20.12 7.67
CA SER A 17 -4.45 -19.92 8.85
C SER A 17 -4.87 -18.46 9.02
N LEU A 18 -3.97 -17.51 8.70
CA LEU A 18 -4.26 -16.08 8.70
C LEU A 18 -5.30 -15.73 7.63
N LEU A 19 -5.13 -16.18 6.39
CA LEU A 19 -6.09 -15.95 5.30
C LEU A 19 -7.49 -16.49 5.65
N LYS A 20 -7.53 -17.70 6.23
CA LYS A 20 -8.78 -18.29 6.72
C LYS A 20 -9.43 -17.47 7.83
N SER A 21 -8.65 -16.92 8.75
CA SER A 21 -9.17 -16.06 9.82
C SER A 21 -9.75 -14.73 9.31
N MET A 22 -9.27 -14.26 8.15
CA MET A 22 -9.78 -13.07 7.46
C MET A 22 -10.98 -13.38 6.55
N GLY A 23 -11.45 -14.63 6.50
CA GLY A 23 -12.56 -15.05 5.65
C GLY A 23 -12.19 -15.21 4.16
N VAL A 24 -10.90 -15.32 3.85
CA VAL A 24 -10.42 -15.55 2.47
C VAL A 24 -10.27 -17.05 2.25
N GLU A 25 -11.24 -17.66 1.56
CA GLU A 25 -11.27 -19.10 1.29
C GLU A 25 -10.65 -19.46 -0.07
N ASP A 26 -10.79 -18.58 -1.06
CA ASP A 26 -10.29 -18.78 -2.43
C ASP A 26 -9.12 -17.85 -2.74
N TYR A 27 -7.94 -18.41 -2.98
CA TYR A 27 -6.75 -17.69 -3.42
C TYR A 27 -5.86 -18.56 -4.31
N GLU A 28 -5.08 -17.93 -5.18
CA GLU A 28 -4.07 -18.62 -5.97
C GLU A 28 -2.96 -19.17 -5.05
N PRO A 29 -2.48 -20.42 -5.21
CA PRO A 29 -1.40 -20.96 -4.37
C PRO A 29 -0.14 -20.06 -4.32
N CYS A 30 0.16 -19.34 -5.40
CA CYS A 30 1.26 -18.39 -5.48
C CYS A 30 1.12 -17.21 -4.48
N ALA A 31 -0.09 -16.91 -4.01
CA ALA A 31 -0.32 -15.85 -3.02
C ALA A 31 0.42 -16.15 -1.71
N ILE A 32 0.38 -17.39 -1.22
CA ILE A 32 1.11 -17.80 -0.01
C ILE A 32 2.61 -17.54 -0.19
N HIS A 33 3.17 -17.94 -1.33
CA HIS A 33 4.58 -17.72 -1.62
C HIS A 33 4.94 -16.22 -1.65
N LYS A 34 4.11 -15.38 -2.29
CA LYS A 34 4.29 -13.92 -2.32
C LYS A 34 4.22 -13.32 -0.92
N PHE A 35 3.30 -13.78 -0.06
CA PHE A 35 3.21 -13.36 1.34
C PHE A 35 4.47 -13.72 2.13
N LEU A 36 4.99 -14.94 1.96
CA LEU A 36 6.23 -15.35 2.61
C LEU A 36 7.41 -14.49 2.17
N VAL A 37 7.59 -14.29 0.86
CA VAL A 37 8.66 -13.41 0.34
C VAL A 37 8.54 -12.00 0.90
N LEU A 38 7.33 -11.45 0.93
CA LEU A 38 7.09 -10.12 1.50
C LEU A 38 7.44 -10.07 2.99
N TRP A 39 6.99 -11.05 3.77
CA TRP A 39 7.22 -11.11 5.21
C TRP A 39 8.71 -11.21 5.53
N TYR A 40 9.42 -12.14 4.90
CA TYR A 40 10.85 -12.32 5.10
C TYR A 40 11.64 -11.08 4.69
N ARG A 41 11.33 -10.50 3.53
CA ARG A 41 11.97 -9.25 3.09
C ARG A 41 11.72 -8.12 4.08
N TYR A 42 10.48 -7.93 4.54
CA TYR A 42 10.15 -6.89 5.50
C TYR A 42 10.91 -7.05 6.82
N VAL A 43 10.98 -8.26 7.37
CA VAL A 43 11.71 -8.54 8.62
C VAL A 43 13.20 -8.28 8.45
N VAL A 44 13.81 -8.73 7.35
CA VAL A 44 15.23 -8.48 7.07
C VAL A 44 15.51 -6.99 6.96
N GLU A 45 14.67 -6.24 6.23
CA GLU A 45 14.85 -4.79 6.09
C GLU A 45 14.70 -4.09 7.45
N VAL A 46 13.68 -4.41 8.24
CA VAL A 46 13.48 -3.79 9.57
C VAL A 46 14.64 -4.13 10.52
N LEU A 47 15.11 -5.37 10.56
CA LEU A 47 16.23 -5.74 11.43
C LEU A 47 17.56 -5.12 10.98
N THR A 48 17.75 -4.96 9.67
CA THR A 48 18.94 -4.29 9.12
C THR A 48 18.96 -2.83 9.53
N ASP A 49 17.84 -2.13 9.39
CA ASP A 49 17.70 -0.72 9.79
C ASP A 49 17.80 -0.55 11.32
N ALA A 50 17.19 -1.46 12.08
CA ALA A 50 17.29 -1.46 13.55
C ALA A 50 18.72 -1.67 14.04
N GLN A 51 19.52 -2.47 13.31
CA GLN A 51 20.94 -2.62 13.59
C GLN A 51 21.70 -1.30 13.41
N VAL A 52 21.33 -0.49 12.42
CA VAL A 52 21.90 0.86 12.22
C VAL A 52 21.51 1.78 13.38
N CYS A 53 20.25 1.76 13.83
CA CYS A 53 19.78 2.50 14.99
C CYS A 53 20.54 2.11 16.27
N SER A 54 20.69 0.82 16.53
CA SER A 54 21.43 0.27 17.68
C SER A 54 22.90 0.70 17.67
N LYS A 55 23.58 0.62 16.51
CA LYS A 55 24.96 1.11 16.32
C LYS A 55 25.08 2.60 16.57
N HIS A 56 24.11 3.40 16.11
CA HIS A 56 24.10 4.85 16.36
C HIS A 56 23.99 5.16 17.85
N ALA A 57 23.19 4.38 18.59
CA ALA A 57 23.08 4.47 20.04
C ALA A 57 24.24 3.82 20.82
N SER A 58 25.29 3.34 20.13
CA SER A 58 26.44 2.63 20.73
C SER A 58 26.05 1.41 21.57
N LYS A 59 24.92 0.76 21.23
CA LYS A 59 24.46 -0.49 21.85
C LYS A 59 25.13 -1.69 21.17
N THR A 60 25.34 -2.78 21.91
CA THR A 60 25.94 -4.02 21.40
C THR A 60 24.91 -5.00 20.85
N ALA A 61 23.63 -4.83 21.18
CA ALA A 61 22.52 -5.64 20.72
C ALA A 61 21.33 -4.76 20.34
N ILE A 62 20.48 -5.28 19.45
CA ILE A 62 19.23 -4.64 19.04
C ILE A 62 18.22 -4.81 20.16
N ASP A 63 17.59 -3.72 20.59
CA ASP A 63 16.48 -3.77 21.54
C ASP A 63 15.11 -3.47 20.90
N CYS A 64 14.05 -3.56 21.69
CA CYS A 64 12.69 -3.32 21.22
C CYS A 64 12.46 -1.86 20.80
N ASP A 65 13.20 -0.91 21.37
CA ASP A 65 13.05 0.52 21.04
C ASP A 65 13.68 0.82 19.68
N ASP A 66 14.81 0.19 19.35
CA ASP A 66 15.44 0.27 18.03
C ASP A 66 14.46 -0.23 16.95
N VAL A 67 13.83 -1.40 17.17
CA VAL A 67 12.83 -1.96 16.24
C VAL A 67 11.61 -1.05 16.12
N ARG A 68 11.10 -0.52 17.24
CA ARG A 68 9.95 0.38 17.23
C ARG A 68 10.24 1.66 16.45
N LEU A 69 11.40 2.26 16.64
CA LEU A 69 11.83 3.46 15.94
C LEU A 69 11.94 3.21 14.43
N THR A 70 12.57 2.10 14.04
CA THR A 70 12.67 1.70 12.63
C THR A 70 11.31 1.51 11.98
N ILE A 71 10.38 0.81 12.64
CA ILE A 71 9.03 0.59 12.12
C ILE A 71 8.30 1.94 11.95
N GLN A 72 8.37 2.83 12.94
CA GLN A 72 7.74 4.15 12.85
C GLN A 72 8.30 4.97 11.68
N SER A 73 9.63 4.97 11.51
CA SER A 73 10.27 5.63 10.38
C SER A 73 9.74 5.10 9.04
N LYS A 74 9.61 3.78 8.91
CA LYS A 74 9.18 3.12 7.67
C LYS A 74 7.70 3.30 7.38
N VAL A 75 6.84 3.24 8.40
CA VAL A 75 5.39 3.37 8.24
C VAL A 75 5.00 4.72 7.66
N ASN A 76 5.73 5.78 8.01
CA ASN A 76 5.50 7.12 7.48
C ASN A 76 5.67 7.24 5.96
N PHE A 77 6.42 6.33 5.32
CA PHE A 77 6.71 6.38 3.88
C PHE A 77 6.10 5.23 3.09
N SER A 78 5.96 4.04 3.68
CA SER A 78 5.57 2.82 2.96
C SER A 78 4.07 2.50 3.02
N PHE A 79 3.33 3.03 4.00
CA PHE A 79 1.90 2.76 4.13
C PHE A 79 1.11 4.05 4.01
N SER A 80 0.17 4.08 3.07
CA SER A 80 -0.81 5.15 2.99
C SER A 80 -1.74 5.05 4.19
N GLN A 81 -1.52 5.93 5.18
CA GLN A 81 -2.56 6.20 6.15
C GLN A 81 -3.64 7.04 5.47
N PRO A 82 -4.93 6.78 5.74
CA PRO A 82 -5.97 7.67 5.26
C PRO A 82 -5.66 9.09 5.76
N PRO A 83 -5.67 10.10 4.89
CA PRO A 83 -5.36 11.46 5.31
C PRO A 83 -6.33 11.90 6.41
N PRO A 84 -5.87 12.72 7.39
CA PRO A 84 -6.73 13.19 8.46
C PRO A 84 -7.98 13.88 7.89
N ARG A 85 -9.11 13.70 8.59
CA ARG A 85 -10.41 14.24 8.17
C ARG A 85 -10.35 15.75 7.99
N GLU A 86 -9.61 16.44 8.85
CA GLU A 86 -9.43 17.89 8.85
C GLU A 86 -8.78 18.36 7.55
N VAL A 87 -7.76 17.63 7.05
CA VAL A 87 -7.08 17.94 5.78
C VAL A 87 -8.05 17.78 4.61
N LEU A 88 -8.87 16.72 4.62
CA LEU A 88 -9.88 16.51 3.59
C LEU A 88 -10.98 17.59 3.63
N LEU A 89 -11.37 18.05 4.81
CA LEU A 89 -12.35 19.12 4.97
C LEU A 89 -11.83 20.47 4.48
N GLU A 90 -10.58 20.79 4.78
CA GLU A 90 -9.95 22.01 4.29
C GLU A 90 -9.84 21.99 2.76
N LEU A 91 -9.42 20.87 2.18
CA LEU A 91 -9.37 20.68 0.74
C LEU A 91 -10.76 20.81 0.11
N ALA A 92 -11.76 20.13 0.69
CA ALA A 92 -13.14 20.21 0.23
C ALA A 92 -13.65 21.65 0.28
N TRP A 93 -13.36 22.39 1.36
CA TRP A 93 -13.74 23.80 1.45
C TRP A 93 -13.06 24.65 0.38
N SER A 94 -11.77 24.43 0.12
CA SER A 94 -11.03 25.13 -0.95
C SER A 94 -11.62 24.86 -2.34
N CYS A 95 -11.89 23.60 -2.67
CA CYS A 95 -12.45 23.20 -3.97
C CYS A 95 -13.91 23.67 -4.14
N ASN A 96 -14.73 23.55 -3.08
CA ASN A 96 -16.16 23.85 -3.14
C ASN A 96 -16.48 25.35 -3.08
N LYS A 97 -15.48 26.21 -2.87
CA LYS A 97 -15.64 27.67 -3.02
C LYS A 97 -15.88 28.08 -4.48
N MET A 98 -15.36 27.32 -5.43
CA MET A 98 -15.56 27.63 -6.84
C MET A 98 -16.99 27.20 -7.22
N PRO A 99 -17.85 28.13 -7.65
CA PRO A 99 -19.19 27.76 -8.09
C PRO A 99 -19.09 26.86 -9.31
N LEU A 100 -20.07 25.96 -9.44
CA LEU A 100 -20.13 25.07 -10.59
C LEU A 100 -20.15 25.87 -11.90
N PRO A 101 -19.45 25.41 -12.95
CA PRO A 101 -19.55 26.00 -14.28
C PRO A 101 -21.02 26.03 -14.72
N LYS A 102 -21.42 27.09 -15.43
CA LYS A 102 -22.76 27.16 -16.00
C LYS A 102 -22.95 25.95 -16.92
N SER A 103 -24.03 25.19 -16.70
CA SER A 103 -24.38 24.07 -17.56
C SER A 103 -24.47 24.56 -19.01
N LEU A 104 -23.70 23.94 -19.90
CA LEU A 104 -23.80 24.19 -21.34
C LEU A 104 -25.14 23.60 -21.78
N ALA A 105 -26.10 24.50 -22.04
CA ALA A 105 -27.46 24.15 -22.37
C ALA A 105 -27.54 23.53 -23.78
N GLY A 106 -27.37 22.22 -23.86
CA GLY A 106 -27.60 21.45 -25.08
C GLY A 106 -27.74 19.96 -24.76
N PRO A 107 -28.60 19.22 -25.48
CA PRO A 107 -28.62 17.76 -25.40
C PRO A 107 -27.30 17.22 -25.97
N GLY A 108 -26.42 16.72 -25.11
CA GLY A 108 -25.15 16.11 -25.52
C GLY A 108 -24.07 16.15 -24.44
N ILE A 109 -22.95 15.47 -24.71
CA ILE A 109 -21.75 15.54 -23.87
C ILE A 109 -20.94 16.76 -24.31
N SER A 110 -20.66 17.66 -23.37
CA SER A 110 -19.73 18.77 -23.63
C SER A 110 -18.30 18.25 -23.63
N LEU A 111 -17.65 18.30 -24.79
CA LEU A 111 -16.23 18.01 -24.90
C LEU A 111 -15.40 19.23 -24.45
N PRO A 112 -14.18 19.03 -23.92
CA PRO A 112 -13.18 20.08 -23.77
C PRO A 112 -12.87 20.74 -25.12
N LEU A 113 -12.10 21.84 -25.11
CA LEU A 113 -11.59 22.41 -26.36
C LEU A 113 -10.74 21.37 -27.11
N ASP A 114 -10.70 21.46 -28.45
CA ASP A 114 -9.95 20.49 -29.28
C ASP A 114 -8.47 20.36 -28.86
N LYS A 115 -7.88 21.45 -28.35
CA LYS A 115 -6.51 21.49 -27.82
C LYS A 115 -6.31 20.68 -26.54
N ASP A 116 -7.36 20.54 -25.75
CA ASP A 116 -7.38 19.77 -24.49
C ASP A 116 -7.90 18.34 -24.72
N THR A 117 -8.11 17.96 -25.98
CA THR A 117 -8.61 16.63 -26.36
C THR A 117 -7.48 15.77 -26.91
N LEU A 118 -7.41 14.50 -26.48
CA LEU A 118 -6.37 13.54 -26.89
C LEU A 118 -6.65 12.88 -28.26
N ILE A 119 -7.24 13.61 -29.21
CA ILE A 119 -7.61 13.12 -30.55
C ILE A 119 -6.53 13.37 -31.61
N SER A 120 -5.56 14.24 -31.33
CA SER A 120 -4.45 14.49 -32.25
C SER A 120 -3.54 13.26 -32.33
N PRO A 121 -3.09 12.84 -33.52
CA PRO A 121 -2.13 11.76 -33.66
C PRO A 121 -0.86 12.08 -32.87
N ASN A 122 -0.57 11.26 -31.84
CA ASN A 122 0.56 11.43 -30.93
C ASN A 122 1.75 10.50 -31.25
N TYR A 123 1.77 9.90 -32.45
CA TYR A 123 2.84 9.03 -32.91
C TYR A 123 3.23 9.36 -34.36
N GLN A 124 4.51 9.27 -34.67
CA GLN A 124 5.08 9.32 -36.02
C GLN A 124 5.63 7.92 -36.34
N LEU A 125 5.37 7.44 -37.56
CA LEU A 125 5.92 6.20 -38.11
C LEU A 125 7.30 6.45 -38.74
#